data_AF-A0A0B6ZXL5-F1
#
_entry.id   AF-A0A0B6ZXL5-F1
#
_cell.length_a   1.000
_cell.length_b   1.000
_cell.length_c   1.000
_cell.angle_alpha   90.00
_cell.angle_beta   90.00
_cell.angle_gamma   90.00
#
_symmetry.space_group_name_H-M   'P 1'
#
loop_
_entity.id
_entity.type
_entity.pdbx_description
1 polymer ?
#
loop_
_entity_poly.entity_id
_entity_poly.type
_entity_poly.pdbx_seq_one_letter_code
_entity_poly.pdbx_strand_id
1 'polypeptide(L)' 'SGSFGTVFKAHWHGPVAVKKLNVTDPTPSQMQAFKNEVGVLRKTRHLNILLFMGLVSKPHLAIVTQWCD' A
#
# COMPACT_ATOMS: atom_id res chain seq x y z
N SER A 1 9.44 6.18 11.80
CA SER A 1 8.17 6.93 11.70
C SER A 1 7.29 6.22 10.68
N GLY A 2 6.19 5.61 11.14
CA GLY A 2 5.27 4.91 10.24
C GLY A 2 4.61 5.88 9.27
N SER A 3 4.46 5.49 8.01
CA SER A 3 3.65 6.23 7.05
C SER A 3 2.18 6.12 7.46
N PHE A 4 1.65 7.22 8.01
CA PHE A 4 0.23 7.34 8.32
C PHE A 4 -0.57 7.34 7.02
N GLY A 5 -1.47 6.37 6.89
CA GLY A 5 -2.39 6.26 5.76
C GLY A 5 -3.69 5.66 6.25
N THR A 6 -4.78 6.02 5.60
CA THR A 6 -6.10 5.48 5.92
C THR A 6 -6.31 4.20 5.11
N VAL A 7 -6.75 3.14 5.77
CA VAL A 7 -7.04 1.84 5.13
C VAL A 7 -8.53 1.77 4.79
N PHE A 8 -8.83 1.40 3.56
CA PHE A 8 -10.18 1.22 3.05
C PHE A 8 -10.39 -0.23 2.60
N LYS A 9 -11.59 -0.75 2.82
CA LYS A 9 -12.06 -1.96 2.11
C LYS A 9 -12.46 -1.54 0.70
N ALA A 10 -11.97 -2.26 -0.31
CA ALA A 10 -12.30 -2.01 -1.71
C ALA A 10 -12.46 -3.31 -2.49
N HIS A 11 -12.81 -3.20 -3.78
CA HIS A 11 -12.95 -4.32 -4.69
C HIS A 11 -12.04 -4.16 -5.91
N TRP A 12 -11.10 -5.08 -6.11
CA TRP A 12 -10.22 -5.17 -7.28
C TRP A 12 -9.82 -6.64 -7.48
N HIS A 13 -10.47 -7.31 -8.44
CA HIS A 13 -10.40 -8.78 -8.59
C HIS A 13 -10.79 -9.55 -7.31
N GLY A 14 -11.74 -9.02 -6.53
CA GLY A 14 -12.11 -9.51 -5.20
C GLY A 14 -11.92 -8.46 -4.09
N PRO A 15 -12.26 -8.78 -2.83
CA PRO A 15 -12.05 -7.87 -1.69
C PRO A 15 -10.56 -7.61 -1.43
N VAL A 16 -10.19 -6.34 -1.30
CA VAL A 16 -8.81 -5.91 -1.02
C VAL A 16 -8.78 -4.84 0.08
N ALA A 17 -7.64 -4.73 0.75
CA ALA A 17 -7.33 -3.59 1.62
C ALA A 17 -6.48 -2.57 0.85
N VAL A 18 -6.91 -1.31 0.85
CA VAL A 18 -6.22 -0.21 0.19
C VAL A 18 -5.75 0.78 1.23
N LYS A 19 -4.44 0.81 1.50
CA LYS A 19 -3.81 1.80 2.37
C LYS A 19 -3.46 3.03 1.55
N LYS A 20 -4.31 4.07 1.60
CA LYS A 20 -4.09 5.35 0.94
C LYS A 20 -3.20 6.23 1.84
N LEU A 21 -2.10 6.75 1.30
CA LEU A 21 -1.27 7.70 2.02
C LEU A 21 -2.01 9.06 2.07
N ASN A 22 -1.99 9.71 3.24
CA ASN A 22 -2.64 11.00 3.45
C ASN A 22 -1.78 12.15 2.93
N VAL A 23 -1.40 12.08 1.66
CA VAL A 23 -0.50 13.04 1.00
C VAL A 23 -1.01 13.31 -0.41
N THR A 24 -1.26 14.59 -0.72
CA THR A 24 -1.74 15.04 -2.04
C THR A 24 -0.59 15.30 -2.99
N ASP A 25 0.50 15.91 -2.51
CA ASP A 25 1.73 16.15 -3.25
C ASP A 25 2.94 15.66 -2.43
N PRO A 26 3.42 14.43 -2.68
CA PRO A 26 4.46 13.82 -1.86
C PRO A 26 5.82 14.45 -2.10
N THR A 27 6.45 14.89 -1.02
CA THR A 27 7.86 15.28 -1.01
C THR A 27 8.76 14.13 -1.48
N PRO A 28 9.98 14.39 -1.98
CA PRO A 28 10.91 13.33 -2.40
C PRO A 28 11.20 12.30 -1.29
N SER A 29 11.26 12.73 -0.03
CA SER A 29 11.47 11.83 1.11
C SER A 29 10.25 10.94 1.39
N GLN A 30 9.02 11.47 1.28
CA GLN A 30 7.79 10.68 1.38
C GLN A 30 7.65 9.70 0.22
N MET A 31 8.00 10.11 -1.00
CA MET A 31 8.06 9.22 -2.16
C MET A 31 9.08 8.11 -1.97
N GLN A 32 10.26 8.41 -1.42
CA GLN A 32 11.27 7.40 -1.12
C GLN A 32 10.80 6.43 -0.03
N ALA A 33 10.15 6.93 1.02
CA ALA A 33 9.56 6.08 2.06
C ALA A 33 8.50 5.13 1.48
N PHE A 34 7.62 5.63 0.60
CA PHE A 34 6.64 4.81 -0.11
C PHE A 34 7.31 3.74 -0.98
N LYS A 35 8.34 4.11 -1.77
CA LYS A 35 9.11 3.15 -2.57
C LYS A 35 9.79 2.08 -1.72
N ASN A 36 10.30 2.45 -0.54
CA ASN A 36 10.91 1.50 0.39
C ASN A 36 9.87 0.51 0.94
N GLU A 37 8.69 0.99 1.36
CA GLU A 37 7.59 0.14 1.85
C GLU A 37 7.13 -0.86 0.78
N VAL A 38 6.89 -0.37 -0.44
CA VAL A 38 6.57 -1.21 -1.61
C VAL A 38 7.71 -2.20 -1.90
N GLY A 39 8.97 -1.75 -1.83
CA GLY A 39 10.13 -2.59 -2.10
C GLY A 39 10.27 -3.77 -1.14
N VAL A 40 9.91 -3.60 0.13
CA VAL A 40 9.86 -4.68 1.13
C VAL A 40 8.69 -5.62 0.81
N LEU A 41 7.48 -5.09 0.63
CA LEU A 41 6.26 -5.88 0.40
C LEU A 41 6.31 -6.70 -0.90
N ARG A 42 6.95 -6.19 -1.96
CA ARG A 42 7.14 -6.93 -3.22
C ARG A 42 8.00 -8.19 -3.08
N LYS A 43 8.82 -8.28 -2.04
CA LYS A 43 9.71 -9.41 -1.78
C LYS A 43 9.08 -10.47 -0.88
N THR A 44 7.90 -10.20 -0.32
CA THR A 44 7.22 -11.13 0.58
C THR A 44 6.23 -11.99 -0.18
N ARG A 45 6.40 -13.31 -0.10
CA ARG A 45 5.44 -14.30 -0.64
C ARG A 45 5.40 -15.52 0.28
N HIS A 46 4.58 -15.43 1.32
CA HIS A 46 4.49 -16.44 2.36
C HIS A 46 3.11 -16.43 3.01
N LEU A 47 2.59 -17.59 3.43
CA LEU A 47 1.22 -17.72 3.96
C LEU A 47 0.97 -16.89 5.22
N ASN A 48 2.01 -16.71 6.05
CA ASN A 48 1.94 -15.94 7.30
C ASN A 48 2.35 -14.47 7.15
N ILE A 49 2.46 -13.97 5.91
CA ILE A 49 2.76 -12.55 5.65
C ILE A 49 1.62 -11.99 4.79
N LEU A 50 1.17 -10.79 5.12
CA LEU A 50 0.12 -10.11 4.38
C LEU A 50 0.49 -10.01 2.89
N LEU A 51 -0.35 -10.57 2.02
CA LEU A 51 -0.09 -10.58 0.59
C LEU A 51 -0.14 -9.18 0.00
N PHE A 52 1.00 -8.73 -0.53
CA PHE A 52 1.07 -7.56 -1.40
C PHE A 52 0.48 -7.89 -2.76
N MET A 53 -0.48 -7.07 -3.21
CA MET A 53 -1.17 -7.28 -4.48
C MET A 53 -0.85 -6.20 -5.52
N GLY A 54 -0.50 -4.99 -5.07
CA GLY A 54 -0.14 -3.91 -5.99
C GLY A 54 0.02 -2.56 -5.30
N LEU A 55 0.17 -1.52 -6.14
CA LEU A 55 0.22 -0.13 -5.70
C LEU A 55 -0.55 0.76 -6.67
N VAL A 56 -0.98 1.91 -6.17
CA VAL A 56 -1.54 2.99 -6.97
C VAL A 56 -0.59 4.17 -6.89
N SER A 57 -0.26 4.76 -8.03
CA SER A 57 0.61 5.95 -8.11
C SER A 57 -0.14 7.22 -8.51
N LYS A 58 -1.38 7.11 -9.00
CA LYS A 58 -2.26 8.22 -9.37
C LYS A 58 -3.73 7.84 -9.18
N PRO A 59 -4.62 8.78 -8.76
CA PRO A 59 -4.31 10.15 -8.34
C PRO A 59 -3.66 10.22 -6.95
N HIS A 60 -3.61 9.13 -6.21
CA HIS A 60 -3.02 9.07 -4.87
C HIS A 60 -2.05 7.91 -4.74
N LEU A 61 -1.07 8.05 -3.85
CA LEU A 61 -0.22 6.94 -3.46
C LEU A 61 -1.00 5.99 -2.56
N ALA A 62 -1.09 4.73 -2.97
CA ALA A 62 -1.69 3.69 -2.14
C ALA A 62 -1.00 2.34 -2.32
N ILE A 63 -1.09 1.51 -1.28
CA ILE A 63 -0.66 0.11 -1.30
C ILE A 63 -1.90 -0.77 -1.25
N VAL A 64 -1.94 -1.77 -2.12
CA VAL A 64 -3.03 -2.74 -2.22
C VAL A 64 -2.54 -4.08 -1.67
N THR A 65 -3.24 -4.61 -0.69
CA THR A 65 -2.98 -5.93 -0.10
C THR A 65 -4.26 -6.77 -0.07
N GLN A 66 -4.12 -8.06 0.25
CA GLN A 66 -5.29 -8.88 0.54
C GLN A 66 -6.15 -8.25 1.64
N TRP A 67 -7.46 -8.45 1.53
CA TRP A 67 -8.37 -8.23 2.65
C TRP A 67 -8.29 -9.42 3.61
N CYS A 68 -8.35 -9.17 4.92
CA CYS A 68 -8.50 -10.18 5.95
C CYS A 68 -9.87 -9.97 6.60
N ASP A 69 -10.69 -11.01 6.63
CA ASP A 69 -11.97 -11.01 7.37
C ASP A 69 -11.76 -11.23 8.87
#